data_AF-A0A165PD15-F1
#
_entry.id   AF-A0A165PD15-F1
#
_cell.length_a   1.000
_cell.length_b   1.000
_cell.length_c   1.000
_cell.angle_alpha   90.00
_cell.angle_beta   90.00
_cell.angle_gamma   90.00
#
_symmetry.space_group_name_H-M   'P 1'
#
loop_
_entity.id
_entity.type
_entity.pdbx_description
1 polymer ?
#
loop_
_entity_poly.entity_id
_entity_poly.type
_entity_poly.pdbx_seq_one_letter_code
_entity_poly.pdbx_strand_id
1 'polypeptide(L)'
;MKRLSLLSASIFLLVTHIEAGAVPVLVNGDFSSGLASWTTQNSGDGADTAVIWIIEDPSGFDQLVNDGSSAAEASRVVYQDFVVPAEGVDSASFNFDYYASNSVPINSDAFTTFVNNPGGSNNGMRIDILSPADNVFSGTVLFGLFAPTDGSPVGLPTALVANAYPDPAALAAFLNSQAGNTLRLRLGHREESFPWNTGFDNINLDITAASGPVEPPRRVPVMPLGALGLMVLGVLALVRRRLTQR
;
A
#
# COMPACT_ATOMS: atom_id res chain seq x y z
N MET A 1 29.42 47.05 -47.71
CA MET A 1 29.69 45.68 -47.21
C MET A 1 28.86 45.44 -45.96
N LYS A 2 27.75 44.69 -46.04
CA LYS A 2 26.89 44.38 -44.87
C LYS A 2 27.16 42.93 -44.46
N ARG A 3 27.66 42.74 -43.23
CA ARG A 3 27.94 41.42 -42.63
C ARG A 3 26.62 40.82 -42.13
N LEU A 4 26.25 39.64 -42.63
CA LEU A 4 25.14 38.84 -42.08
C LEU A 4 25.65 38.09 -40.85
N SER A 5 25.01 38.33 -39.71
CA SER A 5 25.20 37.62 -38.45
C SER A 5 24.39 36.32 -38.50
N LEU A 6 25.05 35.17 -38.35
CA LEU A 6 24.40 33.87 -38.15
C LEU A 6 24.04 33.72 -36.67
N LEU A 7 22.75 33.77 -36.34
CA LEU A 7 22.26 33.32 -35.03
C LEU A 7 22.27 31.79 -34.99
N SER A 8 23.08 31.24 -34.09
CA SER A 8 23.04 29.81 -33.74
C SER A 8 21.93 29.60 -32.71
N ALA A 9 20.87 28.85 -33.07
CA ALA A 9 19.80 28.48 -32.16
C ALA A 9 20.16 27.15 -31.48
N SER A 10 20.64 27.20 -30.24
CA SER A 10 20.85 26.02 -29.41
C SER A 10 19.50 25.50 -28.91
N ILE A 11 19.12 24.30 -29.35
CA ILE A 11 17.96 23.57 -28.82
C ILE A 11 18.41 22.88 -27.53
N PHE A 12 17.96 23.39 -26.38
CA PHE A 12 18.10 22.70 -25.09
C PHE A 12 17.02 21.62 -25.00
N LEU A 13 17.41 20.36 -25.05
CA LEU A 13 16.53 19.23 -24.76
C LEU A 13 16.46 19.07 -23.24
N LEU A 14 15.35 19.48 -22.64
CA LEU A 14 15.09 19.31 -21.21
C LEU A 14 14.60 17.87 -20.97
N VAL A 15 15.45 17.04 -20.37
CA VAL A 15 15.05 15.70 -19.91
C VAL A 15 14.47 15.84 -18.50
N THR A 16 13.16 15.76 -18.38
CA THR A 16 12.50 15.64 -17.08
C THR A 16 12.73 14.23 -16.54
N HIS A 17 13.51 14.10 -15.46
CA HIS A 17 13.53 12.87 -14.67
C HIS A 17 12.24 12.84 -13.84
N ILE A 18 11.43 11.81 -14.04
CA ILE A 18 10.34 11.48 -13.11
C ILE A 18 11.01 10.61 -12.05
N GLU A 19 11.21 11.16 -10.85
CA GLU A 19 11.61 10.32 -9.71
C GLU A 19 10.47 9.33 -9.45
N ALA A 20 10.79 8.04 -9.48
CA ALA A 20 9.87 7.00 -9.06
C ALA A 20 9.68 7.13 -7.53
N GLY A 21 8.66 7.87 -7.12
CA GLY A 21 8.28 7.98 -5.71
C GLY A 21 7.64 6.68 -5.23
N ALA A 22 7.84 6.36 -3.95
CA ALA A 22 7.09 5.31 -3.30
C ALA A 22 5.58 5.60 -3.41
N VAL A 23 4.80 4.60 -3.81
CA VAL A 23 3.35 4.71 -3.94
C VAL A 23 2.72 3.91 -2.80
N PRO A 24 1.86 4.51 -1.96
CA PRO A 24 1.09 3.76 -0.99
C PRO A 24 0.12 2.84 -1.73
N VAL A 25 0.17 1.54 -1.41
CA VAL A 25 -0.71 0.55 -2.07
C VAL A 25 -1.98 0.25 -1.28
N LEU A 26 -2.00 0.66 -0.01
CA LEU A 26 -3.20 0.61 0.83
C LEU A 26 -3.95 1.93 0.76
N VAL A 27 -5.27 1.87 0.92
CA VAL A 27 -6.14 3.04 0.93
C VAL A 27 -6.86 3.12 2.28
N ASN A 28 -6.94 4.33 2.85
CA ASN A 28 -7.64 4.60 4.11
C ASN A 28 -7.10 3.71 5.26
N GLY A 29 -5.79 3.67 5.41
CA GLY A 29 -5.13 2.98 6.52
C GLY A 29 -5.19 3.74 7.84
N ASP A 30 -5.53 5.03 7.78
CA ASP A 30 -5.82 5.94 8.89
C ASP A 30 -7.29 5.89 9.36
N PHE A 31 -8.11 5.07 8.69
CA PHE A 31 -9.54 4.88 8.97
C PHE A 31 -10.41 6.14 9.02
N SER A 32 -9.94 7.29 8.54
CA SER A 32 -10.64 8.60 8.59
C SER A 32 -11.92 8.65 7.73
N SER A 33 -12.09 7.69 6.82
CA SER A 33 -13.34 7.46 6.07
C SER A 33 -14.09 6.20 6.53
N GLY A 34 -13.85 5.77 7.76
CA GLY A 34 -14.38 4.55 8.35
C GLY A 34 -13.79 3.29 7.71
N LEU A 35 -14.63 2.29 7.43
CA LEU A 35 -14.24 1.01 6.85
C LEU A 35 -14.48 0.92 5.33
N ALA A 36 -14.71 2.04 4.64
CA ALA A 36 -15.15 2.03 3.24
C ALA A 36 -14.19 1.30 2.27
N SER A 37 -12.91 1.18 2.60
CA SER A 37 -11.89 0.46 1.82
C SER A 37 -11.46 -0.88 2.44
N TRP A 38 -12.11 -1.31 3.52
CA TRP A 38 -11.75 -2.50 4.28
C TRP A 38 -12.93 -3.46 4.37
N THR A 39 -12.66 -4.75 4.28
CA THR A 39 -13.67 -5.77 4.52
C THR A 39 -13.50 -6.34 5.92
N THR A 40 -14.62 -6.48 6.64
CA THR A 40 -14.68 -7.09 7.97
C THR A 40 -15.34 -8.46 7.92
N GLN A 41 -14.84 -9.41 8.68
CA GLN A 41 -15.44 -10.72 8.87
C GLN A 41 -15.27 -11.19 10.32
N ASN A 42 -16.30 -11.81 10.86
CA ASN A 42 -16.28 -12.44 12.19
C ASN A 42 -16.57 -13.94 12.06
N SER A 43 -16.03 -14.73 12.99
CA SER A 43 -16.27 -16.17 13.11
C SER A 43 -16.29 -16.58 14.58
N GLY A 44 -17.13 -17.55 14.95
CA GLY A 44 -17.21 -18.13 16.28
C GLY A 44 -18.45 -17.73 17.09
N ASP A 45 -18.54 -18.25 18.32
CA ASP A 45 -19.65 -17.98 19.22
C ASP A 45 -19.50 -16.56 19.77
N GLY A 46 -20.52 -15.71 19.59
CA GLY A 46 -20.42 -14.28 19.93
C GLY A 46 -19.97 -13.38 18.77
N ALA A 47 -19.78 -13.92 17.56
CA ALA A 47 -19.45 -13.16 16.35
C ALA A 47 -20.47 -12.05 16.00
N ASP A 48 -21.73 -12.20 16.42
CA ASP A 48 -22.81 -11.21 16.23
C ASP A 48 -22.76 -10.08 17.27
N THR A 49 -22.11 -10.32 18.42
CA THR A 49 -21.94 -9.33 19.51
C THR A 49 -20.55 -8.67 19.51
N ALA A 50 -19.60 -9.31 18.84
CA ALA A 50 -18.22 -8.90 18.66
C ALA A 50 -18.11 -7.86 17.55
N VAL A 51 -17.98 -6.58 17.89
CA VAL A 51 -18.01 -5.49 16.91
C VAL A 51 -16.60 -5.03 16.57
N ILE A 52 -16.30 -4.99 15.28
CA ILE A 52 -15.23 -4.15 14.72
C ILE A 52 -15.82 -2.76 14.53
N TRP A 53 -15.29 -1.77 15.25
CA TRP A 53 -15.76 -0.39 15.17
C TRP A 53 -14.61 0.59 14.99
N ILE A 54 -14.95 1.80 14.58
CA ILE A 54 -14.04 2.94 14.55
C ILE A 54 -14.33 3.78 15.79
N ILE A 55 -13.30 4.05 16.59
CA ILE A 55 -13.38 4.94 17.74
C ILE A 55 -12.47 6.13 17.48
N GLU A 56 -12.99 7.34 17.67
CA GLU A 56 -12.17 8.55 17.72
C GLU A 56 -11.38 8.56 19.04
N ASP A 57 -10.06 8.60 18.94
CA ASP A 57 -9.21 8.72 20.11
C ASP A 57 -9.28 10.14 20.71
N PRO A 58 -8.79 10.36 21.95
CA PRO A 58 -8.79 11.68 22.57
C PRO A 58 -7.96 12.74 21.83
N SER A 59 -7.13 12.33 20.87
CA SER A 59 -6.33 13.17 19.98
C SER A 59 -7.07 13.50 18.67
N GLY A 60 -8.26 12.94 18.45
CA GLY A 60 -9.12 13.16 17.29
C GLY A 60 -8.87 12.23 16.09
N PHE A 61 -8.17 11.11 16.29
CA PHE A 61 -7.89 10.14 15.21
C PHE A 61 -8.81 8.93 15.27
N ASP A 62 -9.27 8.48 14.10
CA ASP A 62 -10.13 7.31 13.95
C ASP A 62 -9.31 6.02 14.06
N GLN A 63 -9.61 5.20 15.06
CA GLN A 63 -8.90 3.94 15.30
C GLN A 63 -9.79 2.74 15.06
N LEU A 64 -9.29 1.75 14.34
CA LEU A 64 -9.92 0.44 14.22
C LEU A 64 -9.78 -0.31 15.54
N VAL A 65 -10.88 -0.54 16.26
CA VAL A 65 -10.88 -1.28 17.51
C VAL A 65 -11.63 -2.61 17.36
N ASN A 66 -10.96 -3.69 17.77
CA ASN A 66 -11.62 -4.97 18.03
C ASN A 66 -12.04 -4.98 19.51
N ASP A 67 -13.35 -4.97 19.75
CA ASP A 67 -13.90 -5.06 21.10
C ASP A 67 -14.06 -6.52 21.53
N GLY A 68 -13.39 -6.87 22.63
CA GLY A 68 -13.44 -8.20 23.23
C GLY A 68 -14.58 -8.42 24.22
N SER A 69 -15.68 -7.67 24.12
CA SER A 69 -16.80 -7.77 25.07
C SER A 69 -17.52 -9.13 25.13
N SER A 70 -17.25 -10.07 24.22
CA SER A 70 -17.80 -11.42 24.28
C SER A 70 -16.98 -12.33 25.19
N ALA A 71 -17.63 -12.91 26.20
CA ALA A 71 -17.05 -14.00 27.01
C ALA A 71 -16.95 -15.34 26.26
N ALA A 72 -17.12 -15.34 24.93
CA ALA A 72 -17.17 -16.51 24.07
C ALA A 72 -16.05 -16.47 23.02
N GLU A 73 -15.66 -17.64 22.50
CA GLU A 73 -14.58 -17.78 21.52
C GLU A 73 -14.93 -17.11 20.19
N ALA A 74 -14.22 -16.03 19.88
CA ALA A 74 -14.46 -15.22 18.70
C ALA A 74 -13.16 -14.90 17.95
N SER A 75 -13.25 -14.91 16.62
CA SER A 75 -12.21 -14.46 15.71
C SER A 75 -12.74 -13.34 14.84
N ARG A 76 -11.95 -12.29 14.68
CA ARG A 76 -12.28 -11.10 13.89
C ARG A 76 -11.17 -10.85 12.89
N VAL A 77 -11.55 -10.52 11.67
CA VAL A 77 -10.60 -10.22 10.60
C VAL A 77 -11.03 -8.94 9.88
N VAL A 78 -10.06 -8.07 9.66
CA VAL A 78 -10.17 -6.89 8.79
C VAL A 78 -9.13 -7.02 7.69
N TYR A 79 -9.52 -6.82 6.44
CA TYR A 79 -8.60 -7.02 5.32
C TYR A 79 -8.84 -6.07 4.15
N GLN A 80 -7.78 -5.86 3.37
CA GLN A 80 -7.78 -5.12 2.12
C GLN A 80 -6.91 -5.85 1.11
N ASP A 81 -7.38 -5.93 -0.13
CA ASP A 81 -6.65 -6.52 -1.24
C ASP A 81 -5.83 -5.43 -1.94
N PHE A 82 -4.59 -5.75 -2.34
CA PHE A 82 -3.70 -4.83 -3.05
C PHE A 82 -2.96 -5.56 -4.18
N VAL A 83 -2.50 -4.82 -5.17
CA VAL A 83 -1.78 -5.38 -6.34
C VAL A 83 -0.30 -5.07 -6.21
N VAL A 84 0.54 -6.09 -6.37
CA VAL A 84 1.99 -5.91 -6.44
C VAL A 84 2.37 -5.43 -7.84
N PRO A 85 3.21 -4.38 -7.98
CA PRO A 85 3.69 -3.93 -9.29
C PRO A 85 4.29 -5.08 -10.12
N ALA A 86 3.95 -5.13 -11.41
CA ALA A 86 4.37 -6.23 -12.30
C ALA A 86 5.84 -6.09 -12.73
N GLU A 87 6.36 -4.86 -12.74
CA GLU A 87 7.73 -4.48 -13.04
C GLU A 87 8.72 -4.87 -11.93
N GLY A 88 8.23 -5.22 -10.74
CA GLY A 88 9.02 -5.54 -9.56
C GLY A 88 8.99 -4.43 -8.51
N VAL A 89 9.69 -4.65 -7.40
CA VAL A 89 9.73 -3.78 -6.23
C VAL A 89 11.18 -3.50 -5.84
N ASP A 90 11.63 -2.25 -5.93
CA ASP A 90 12.98 -1.84 -5.51
C ASP A 90 13.08 -1.74 -3.99
N SER A 91 12.03 -1.23 -3.33
CA SER A 91 11.93 -1.14 -1.88
C SER A 91 10.49 -1.25 -1.41
N ALA A 92 10.32 -1.77 -0.19
CA ALA A 92 9.03 -1.84 0.47
C ALA A 92 9.17 -1.56 1.96
N SER A 93 8.21 -0.85 2.53
CA SER A 93 8.13 -0.63 3.98
C SER A 93 6.69 -0.77 4.46
N PHE A 94 6.53 -1.37 5.64
CA PHE A 94 5.26 -1.47 6.33
C PHE A 94 5.36 -0.78 7.69
N ASN A 95 4.37 0.06 7.99
CA ASN A 95 4.25 0.77 9.26
C ASN A 95 2.79 0.86 9.68
N PHE A 96 2.57 0.93 10.99
CA PHE A 96 1.26 1.06 11.59
C PHE A 96 1.40 1.54 13.04
N ASP A 97 0.32 2.10 13.55
CA ASP A 97 0.16 2.44 14.95
C ASP A 97 -0.71 1.38 15.63
N TYR A 98 -0.32 0.94 16.83
CA TYR A 98 -0.99 -0.15 17.54
C TYR A 98 -1.07 0.04 19.05
N TYR A 99 -2.17 -0.42 19.64
CA TYR A 99 -2.26 -0.69 21.07
C TYR A 99 -2.90 -2.06 21.30
N ALA A 100 -2.49 -2.72 22.36
CA ALA A 100 -3.27 -3.78 22.99
C ALA A 100 -3.56 -3.39 24.42
N SER A 101 -4.75 -3.75 24.91
CA SER A 101 -5.06 -3.76 26.33
C SER A 101 -5.34 -5.20 26.74
N ASN A 102 -4.30 -5.88 27.23
CA ASN A 102 -4.38 -7.23 27.76
C ASN A 102 -3.98 -7.23 29.24
N SER A 103 -4.78 -7.87 30.08
CA SER A 103 -4.46 -8.11 31.49
C SER A 103 -3.67 -9.40 31.70
N VAL A 104 -3.45 -10.17 30.64
CA VAL A 104 -2.84 -11.51 30.64
C VAL A 104 -1.91 -11.66 29.42
N PRO A 105 -0.81 -12.43 29.52
CA PRO A 105 0.05 -12.84 28.40
C PRO A 105 -0.68 -13.21 27.09
N ILE A 106 -0.09 -12.85 25.94
CA ILE A 106 -0.56 -13.18 24.58
C ILE A 106 0.44 -14.15 23.94
N ASN A 107 -0.06 -15.27 23.41
CA ASN A 107 0.75 -16.24 22.68
C ASN A 107 0.45 -16.20 21.18
N SER A 108 1.06 -15.23 20.48
CA SER A 108 0.84 -15.00 19.04
C SER A 108 1.56 -15.99 18.12
N ASP A 109 2.63 -16.62 18.59
CA ASP A 109 3.37 -17.65 17.85
C ASP A 109 2.53 -18.92 17.65
N ALA A 110 1.48 -19.11 18.44
CA ALA A 110 0.70 -20.35 18.50
C ALA A 110 -0.52 -20.40 17.58
N PHE A 111 -0.79 -19.40 16.73
CA PHE A 111 -1.83 -19.52 15.70
C PHE A 111 -1.44 -18.85 14.38
N THR A 112 -1.38 -19.63 13.31
CA THR A 112 -1.42 -19.15 11.91
C THR A 112 -2.85 -19.12 11.38
N THR A 113 -3.77 -19.73 12.12
CA THR A 113 -5.17 -19.95 11.77
C THR A 113 -6.08 -19.39 12.86
N PHE A 114 -6.96 -18.46 12.47
CA PHE A 114 -8.03 -17.86 13.27
C PHE A 114 -9.30 -18.73 13.25
N VAL A 115 -9.16 -20.03 13.47
CA VAL A 115 -10.30 -20.96 13.58
C VAL A 115 -10.53 -21.29 15.04
N ASN A 116 -11.79 -21.51 15.40
CA ASN A 116 -12.15 -22.04 16.71
C ASN A 116 -11.53 -23.44 16.84
N ASN A 117 -10.51 -23.56 17.69
CA ASN A 117 -9.86 -24.81 17.98
C ASN A 117 -10.20 -25.21 19.41
N PRO A 118 -11.13 -26.16 19.62
CA PRO A 118 -11.53 -26.58 20.95
C PRO A 118 -10.36 -27.29 21.63
N GLY A 119 -9.56 -26.54 22.41
CA GLY A 119 -8.41 -27.05 23.16
C GLY A 119 -7.16 -26.18 23.14
N GLY A 120 -7.15 -25.06 22.40
CA GLY A 120 -6.15 -24.00 22.57
C GLY A 120 -6.50 -23.08 23.74
N SER A 121 -5.55 -22.27 24.23
CA SER A 121 -5.85 -21.16 25.16
C SER A 121 -5.07 -19.92 24.73
N ASN A 122 -5.18 -19.59 23.44
CA ASN A 122 -4.34 -18.60 22.79
C ASN A 122 -5.21 -17.50 22.21
N ASN A 123 -5.37 -16.45 23.03
CA ASN A 123 -5.65 -15.12 22.52
C ASN A 123 -4.48 -14.66 21.66
N GLY A 124 -4.77 -13.86 20.64
CA GLY A 124 -3.74 -13.06 20.01
C GLY A 124 -4.17 -12.37 18.74
N MET A 125 -3.24 -11.59 18.21
CA MET A 125 -3.45 -10.80 17.00
C MET A 125 -2.31 -11.05 16.01
N ARG A 126 -2.57 -10.90 14.72
CA ARG A 126 -1.53 -10.88 13.69
C ARG A 126 -1.87 -9.91 12.58
N ILE A 127 -0.82 -9.41 11.93
CA ILE A 127 -0.89 -8.77 10.62
C ILE A 127 -0.11 -9.65 9.65
N ASP A 128 -0.79 -10.16 8.64
CA ASP A 128 -0.24 -11.12 7.69
C ASP A 128 -0.61 -10.75 6.25
N ILE A 129 0.16 -11.26 5.28
CA ILE A 129 -0.17 -11.24 3.86
C ILE A 129 -0.59 -12.65 3.42
N LEU A 130 -1.70 -12.73 2.69
CA LEU A 130 -2.31 -13.96 2.18
C LEU A 130 -2.62 -13.88 0.69
N SER A 131 -2.96 -15.03 0.11
CA SER A 131 -3.65 -15.09 -1.18
C SER A 131 -5.12 -14.62 -1.00
N PRO A 132 -5.67 -13.80 -1.92
CA PRO A 132 -7.06 -13.37 -1.84
C PRO A 132 -8.07 -14.52 -2.07
N ALA A 133 -7.62 -15.62 -2.68
CA ALA A 133 -8.43 -16.82 -2.90
C ALA A 133 -8.56 -17.71 -1.65
N ASP A 134 -7.71 -17.50 -0.65
CA ASP A 134 -7.72 -18.29 0.58
C ASP A 134 -8.80 -17.79 1.56
N ASN A 135 -9.26 -18.69 2.42
CA ASN A 135 -10.13 -18.34 3.54
C ASN A 135 -9.39 -17.39 4.51
N VAL A 136 -9.99 -16.26 4.88
CA VAL A 136 -9.29 -15.24 5.67
C VAL A 136 -8.97 -15.69 7.10
N PHE A 137 -9.68 -16.67 7.64
CA PHE A 137 -9.42 -17.21 8.97
C PHE A 137 -8.36 -18.31 8.96
N SER A 138 -8.37 -19.19 7.96
CA SER A 138 -7.56 -20.43 7.94
C SER A 138 -6.55 -20.51 6.79
N GLY A 139 -6.48 -19.48 5.95
CA GLY A 139 -5.61 -19.40 4.79
C GLY A 139 -4.13 -19.45 5.14
N THR A 140 -3.32 -19.83 4.15
CA THR A 140 -1.87 -19.92 4.35
C THR A 140 -1.28 -18.52 4.45
N VAL A 141 -0.53 -18.26 5.51
CA VAL A 141 0.24 -17.02 5.66
C VAL A 141 1.42 -17.07 4.69
N LEU A 142 1.40 -16.20 3.68
CA LEU A 142 2.48 -16.07 2.70
C LEU A 142 3.65 -15.29 3.30
N PHE A 143 3.33 -14.26 4.10
CA PHE A 143 4.31 -13.43 4.79
C PHE A 143 3.72 -12.86 6.07
N GLY A 144 4.42 -12.97 7.20
CA GLY A 144 4.01 -12.38 8.48
C GLY A 144 4.60 -10.99 8.66
N LEU A 145 3.77 -9.97 8.90
CA LEU A 145 4.21 -8.59 9.11
C LEU A 145 4.34 -8.28 10.60
N PHE A 146 3.38 -8.73 11.42
CA PHE A 146 3.39 -8.49 12.86
C PHE A 146 2.67 -9.59 13.63
N ALA A 147 3.22 -9.94 14.79
CA ALA A 147 2.62 -10.81 15.79
C ALA A 147 3.10 -10.32 17.18
N PRO A 148 2.23 -9.79 18.06
CA PRO A 148 2.63 -9.28 19.35
C PRO A 148 2.95 -10.45 20.30
N THR A 149 4.14 -10.45 20.87
CA THR A 149 4.55 -11.41 21.91
C THR A 149 4.31 -10.84 23.31
N ASP A 150 4.50 -11.68 24.34
CA ASP A 150 4.49 -11.23 25.74
C ASP A 150 5.45 -10.08 25.98
N GLY A 151 4.94 -9.00 26.59
CA GLY A 151 5.71 -7.79 26.84
C GLY A 151 5.83 -6.85 25.65
N SER A 152 5.14 -7.13 24.53
CA SER A 152 4.91 -6.13 23.48
C SER A 152 4.37 -4.84 24.10
N PRO A 153 4.77 -3.66 23.58
CA PRO A 153 4.34 -2.40 24.15
C PRO A 153 2.81 -2.34 24.19
N VAL A 154 2.30 -2.27 25.42
CA VAL A 154 0.89 -2.05 25.73
C VAL A 154 0.70 -0.54 25.65
N GLY A 155 0.10 -0.07 24.56
CA GLY A 155 -0.42 1.29 24.51
C GLY A 155 -1.49 1.50 25.59
N LEU A 156 -1.74 2.75 26.00
CA LEU A 156 -2.97 3.01 26.75
C LEU A 156 -4.16 2.73 25.81
N PRO A 157 -5.39 2.48 26.33
CA PRO A 157 -6.59 2.29 25.49
C PRO A 157 -6.86 3.41 24.48
N THR A 158 -6.14 4.53 24.60
CA THR A 158 -6.24 5.75 23.79
C THR A 158 -4.90 6.20 23.20
N ALA A 159 -3.80 5.47 23.40
CA ALA A 159 -2.48 5.87 22.92
C ALA A 159 -1.81 4.72 22.18
N LEU A 160 -1.76 4.84 20.86
CA LEU A 160 -1.08 3.90 19.99
C LEU A 160 0.44 4.07 20.06
N VAL A 161 1.15 2.99 19.78
CA VAL A 161 2.61 2.97 19.62
C VAL A 161 2.92 2.76 18.15
N ALA A 162 3.71 3.67 17.59
CA ALA A 162 4.21 3.54 16.23
C ALA A 162 5.16 2.35 16.12
N ASN A 163 4.89 1.49 15.15
CA ASN A 163 5.62 0.26 14.93
C ASN A 163 6.03 0.14 13.46
N ALA A 164 7.26 -0.35 13.25
CA ALA A 164 7.81 -0.66 11.93
C ALA A 164 8.33 -2.10 11.93
N TYR A 165 7.72 -2.92 11.12
CA TYR A 165 8.04 -4.33 10.87
C TYR A 165 7.63 -4.61 9.42
N PRO A 166 8.14 -5.63 8.71
CA PRO A 166 9.33 -6.47 8.92
C PRO A 166 10.62 -5.79 8.39
N ASP A 167 11.72 -6.54 8.25
CA ASP A 167 12.90 -6.11 7.47
C ASP A 167 12.48 -5.66 6.05
N PRO A 168 12.71 -4.38 5.66
CA PRO A 168 12.36 -3.85 4.35
C PRO A 168 12.90 -4.67 3.17
N ALA A 169 14.11 -5.24 3.30
CA ALA A 169 14.72 -6.02 2.23
C ALA A 169 14.01 -7.37 2.05
N ALA A 170 13.63 -8.03 3.16
CA ALA A 170 12.88 -9.28 3.13
C ALA A 170 11.47 -9.07 2.55
N LEU A 171 10.80 -7.97 2.93
CA LEU A 171 9.49 -7.61 2.38
C LEU A 171 9.57 -7.32 0.88
N ALA A 172 10.54 -6.53 0.43
CA ALA A 172 10.75 -6.25 -0.99
C ALA A 172 11.04 -7.53 -1.78
N ALA A 173 11.90 -8.43 -1.26
CA ALA A 173 12.19 -9.71 -1.90
C ALA A 173 10.94 -10.62 -2.00
N PHE A 174 10.14 -10.68 -0.92
CA PHE A 174 8.85 -11.38 -0.95
C PHE A 174 7.90 -10.80 -1.99
N LEU A 175 7.71 -9.48 -2.01
CA LEU A 175 6.81 -8.83 -2.97
C LEU A 175 7.28 -9.03 -4.41
N ASN A 176 8.59 -8.97 -4.68
CA ASN A 176 9.13 -9.32 -6.01
C ASN A 176 8.76 -10.75 -6.45
N SER A 177 8.72 -11.72 -5.53
CA SER A 177 8.26 -13.08 -5.86
C SER A 177 6.77 -13.16 -6.22
N GLN A 178 6.01 -12.10 -5.92
CA GLN A 178 4.58 -11.96 -6.17
C GLN A 178 4.26 -10.86 -7.18
N ALA A 179 5.24 -10.39 -7.97
CA ALA A 179 5.04 -9.31 -8.93
C ALA A 179 3.85 -9.57 -9.87
N GLY A 180 2.95 -8.59 -9.99
CA GLY A 180 1.73 -8.67 -10.79
C GLY A 180 0.57 -9.44 -10.17
N ASN A 181 0.75 -10.08 -9.01
CA ASN A 181 -0.32 -10.76 -8.30
C ASN A 181 -1.12 -9.78 -7.41
N THR A 182 -2.39 -10.12 -7.18
CA THR A 182 -3.18 -9.53 -6.09
C THR A 182 -2.91 -10.30 -4.81
N LEU A 183 -2.60 -9.58 -3.73
CA LEU A 183 -2.39 -10.11 -2.39
C LEU A 183 -3.43 -9.50 -1.44
N ARG A 184 -3.59 -10.11 -0.26
CA ARG A 184 -4.49 -9.64 0.80
C ARG A 184 -3.68 -9.30 2.05
N LEU A 185 -3.78 -8.06 2.52
CA LEU A 185 -3.35 -7.70 3.87
C LEU A 185 -4.46 -8.04 4.85
N ARG A 186 -4.13 -8.81 5.90
CA ARG A 186 -5.06 -9.27 6.92
C ARG A 186 -4.61 -8.81 8.30
N LEU A 187 -5.50 -8.14 9.02
CA LEU A 187 -5.43 -7.91 10.45
C LEU A 187 -6.38 -8.90 11.12
N GLY A 188 -5.85 -9.89 11.83
CA GLY A 188 -6.65 -10.89 12.52
C GLY A 188 -6.51 -10.76 14.03
N HIS A 189 -7.62 -10.92 14.74
CA HIS A 189 -7.71 -10.92 16.19
C HIS A 189 -8.46 -12.19 16.63
N ARG A 190 -7.96 -12.86 17.68
CA ARG A 190 -8.58 -14.02 18.30
C ARG A 190 -8.75 -13.83 19.80
N GLU A 191 -9.93 -14.16 20.28
CA GLU A 191 -10.33 -14.29 21.68
C GLU A 191 -10.76 -15.72 21.95
N GLU A 192 -10.19 -16.32 22.97
CA GLU A 192 -10.48 -17.67 23.42
C GLU A 192 -10.60 -17.73 24.94
N SER A 193 -9.63 -17.17 25.66
CA SER A 193 -9.53 -17.33 27.12
C SER A 193 -9.97 -16.10 27.93
N PHE A 194 -9.93 -14.90 27.35
CA PHE A 194 -10.39 -13.68 28.00
C PHE A 194 -10.72 -12.56 26.99
N PRO A 195 -11.67 -11.66 27.32
CA PRO A 195 -11.87 -10.36 26.67
C PRO A 195 -10.62 -9.50 26.61
N TRP A 196 -10.25 -9.00 25.43
CA TRP A 196 -9.18 -8.01 25.30
C TRP A 196 -9.36 -7.15 24.06
N ASN A 197 -8.80 -5.94 24.10
CA ASN A 197 -8.98 -4.97 23.02
C ASN A 197 -7.67 -4.74 22.27
N THR A 198 -7.78 -4.56 20.96
CA THR A 198 -6.68 -4.10 20.10
C THR A 198 -7.14 -2.93 19.26
N GLY A 199 -6.28 -1.92 19.13
CA GLY A 199 -6.46 -0.80 18.22
C GLY A 199 -5.41 -0.77 17.12
N PHE A 200 -5.81 -0.31 15.94
CA PHE A 200 -4.92 -0.03 14.82
C PHE A 200 -5.23 1.32 14.19
N ASP A 201 -4.19 1.99 13.70
CA ASP A 201 -4.29 3.20 12.90
C ASP A 201 -3.05 3.32 11.99
N ASN A 202 -3.06 4.30 11.08
CA ASN A 202 -1.96 4.68 10.19
C ASN A 202 -1.30 3.47 9.48
N ILE A 203 -2.12 2.50 9.06
CA ILE A 203 -1.62 1.29 8.40
C ILE A 203 -1.16 1.65 7.00
N ASN A 204 0.13 1.53 6.75
CA ASN A 204 0.70 1.87 5.46
C ASN A 204 1.65 0.78 4.94
N LEU A 205 1.51 0.50 3.65
CA LEU A 205 2.44 -0.31 2.87
C LEU A 205 2.89 0.54 1.69
N ASP A 206 4.12 1.03 1.79
CA ASP A 206 4.75 1.81 0.73
C ASP A 206 5.59 0.89 -0.14
N ILE A 207 5.40 1.01 -1.46
CA ILE A 207 6.17 0.25 -2.46
C ILE A 207 6.81 1.23 -3.44
N THR A 208 8.12 1.12 -3.62
CA THR A 208 8.80 1.75 -4.76
C THR A 208 8.91 0.70 -5.85
N ALA A 209 8.14 0.88 -6.93
CA ALA A 209 8.18 -0.01 -8.07
C ALA A 209 9.58 0.00 -8.70
N ALA A 210 10.04 -1.16 -9.14
CA ALA A 210 11.28 -1.25 -9.88
C ALA A 210 11.17 -0.41 -11.14
N SER A 211 12.17 0.44 -11.39
CA SER A 211 12.25 1.11 -12.68
C SER A 211 12.33 0.03 -13.77
N GLY A 212 11.23 -0.17 -14.50
CA GLY A 212 11.16 -1.15 -15.58
C GLY A 212 12.36 -0.97 -16.52
N PRO A 213 12.75 -2.01 -17.29
CA PRO A 213 13.90 -1.92 -18.17
C PRO A 213 13.81 -0.63 -18.97
N VAL A 214 14.79 0.26 -18.79
CA VAL A 214 14.84 1.58 -19.44
C VAL A 214 14.57 1.32 -20.90
N GLU A 215 13.36 1.67 -21.37
CA GLU A 215 12.99 1.43 -22.75
C GLU A 215 14.07 2.16 -23.56
N PRO A 216 14.85 1.46 -24.41
CA PRO A 216 15.97 2.08 -25.10
C PRO A 216 15.42 3.33 -25.77
N PRO A 217 16.08 4.50 -25.58
CA PRO A 217 15.49 5.80 -25.82
C PRO A 217 14.74 5.72 -27.12
N ARG A 218 13.39 5.77 -27.03
CA ARG A 218 12.50 5.58 -28.17
C ARG A 218 13.09 6.47 -29.23
N ARG A 219 13.65 5.87 -30.29
CA ARG A 219 14.31 6.63 -31.34
C ARG A 219 13.20 7.48 -31.93
N VAL A 220 13.06 8.72 -31.43
CA VAL A 220 12.14 9.69 -31.99
C VAL A 220 12.60 9.72 -33.42
N PRO A 221 11.77 9.28 -34.39
CA PRO A 221 12.15 9.37 -35.77
C PRO A 221 12.50 10.84 -35.96
N VAL A 222 13.79 11.12 -36.16
CA VAL A 222 14.24 12.46 -36.49
C VAL A 222 13.61 12.67 -37.85
N MET A 223 12.40 13.24 -37.86
CA MET A 223 11.83 13.73 -39.09
C MET A 223 12.85 14.72 -39.59
N PRO A 224 13.47 14.47 -40.76
CA PRO A 224 14.42 15.43 -41.30
C PRO A 224 13.68 16.76 -41.39
N LEU A 225 14.19 17.78 -40.72
CA LEU A 225 13.68 19.16 -40.72
C LEU A 225 13.64 19.78 -42.15
N GLY A 226 13.95 19.03 -43.19
CA GLY A 226 13.89 19.45 -44.59
C GLY A 226 12.48 19.66 -45.13
N ALA A 227 11.41 19.14 -44.50
CA ALA A 227 10.06 19.29 -45.03
C ALA A 227 9.38 20.64 -44.68
N LEU A 228 9.76 21.29 -43.57
CA LEU A 228 9.18 22.57 -43.16
C LEU A 228 9.81 23.78 -43.88
N GLY A 229 11.05 23.65 -44.39
CA GLY A 229 11.71 24.70 -45.16
C GLY A 229 11.08 24.96 -46.54
N LEU A 230 10.45 23.95 -47.16
CA LEU A 230 9.82 24.09 -48.48
C LEU A 230 8.42 24.75 -48.43
N MET A 231 7.70 24.67 -47.31
CA MET A 231 6.42 25.37 -47.17
C MET A 231 6.59 26.90 -47.06
N VAL A 232 7.63 27.38 -46.33
CA VAL A 232 7.88 28.82 -46.19
C VAL A 232 8.39 29.43 -47.51
N LEU A 233 9.20 28.70 -48.28
CA LEU A 233 9.66 29.13 -49.62
C LEU A 233 8.54 29.16 -50.66
N GLY A 234 7.59 28.20 -50.61
CA GLY A 234 6.42 28.18 -51.50
C GLY A 234 5.47 29.37 -51.30
N VAL A 235 5.21 29.76 -50.04
CA VAL A 235 4.35 30.91 -49.72
C VAL A 235 5.00 32.23 -50.17
N LEU A 236 6.32 32.38 -50.01
CA LEU A 236 7.05 33.57 -50.49
C LEU A 236 7.09 33.70 -52.01
N ALA A 237 7.18 32.59 -52.76
CA ALA A 237 7.10 32.61 -54.22
C ALA A 237 5.70 32.99 -54.74
N LEU A 238 4.64 32.57 -54.04
CA LEU A 238 3.26 32.89 -54.42
C LEU A 238 2.90 34.36 -54.17
N VAL A 239 3.42 34.98 -53.11
CA VAL A 239 3.20 36.39 -52.80
C VAL A 239 3.90 37.33 -53.80
N ARG A 240 5.11 36.99 -54.27
CA ARG A 240 5.81 37.81 -55.29
C ARG A 240 5.09 37.87 -56.64
N ARG A 241 4.40 36.80 -57.04
CA ARG A 241 3.72 36.72 -58.35
C ARG A 241 2.45 37.58 -58.43
N ARG A 242 1.82 37.90 -57.29
CA ARG A 242 0.65 38.79 -57.23
C ARG A 242 0.99 40.29 -57.27
N LEU A 243 2.22 40.67 -56.98
CA LEU A 243 2.64 42.09 -56.94
C LEU A 243 3.15 42.61 -58.30
N THR A 244 3.33 41.75 -59.30
CA THR A 244 3.82 42.13 -60.65
C THR A 244 2.72 42.27 -61.70
N GLN A 245 1.45 42.04 -61.33
CA GLN A 245 0.29 42.14 -62.23
C GLN A 245 -0.67 43.29 -61.89
N ARG A 246 -0.18 44.35 -61.23
CA ARG A 246 -0.91 45.61 -61.06
C ARG A 246 -0.09 46.77 -61.58
#